data_AF-A0A4S4M3T5-F1
#
_entry.id   AF-A0A4S4M3T5-F1
#
_cell.length_a   1.000
_cell.length_b   1.000
_cell.length_c   1.000
_cell.angle_alpha   90.00
_cell.angle_beta   90.00
_cell.angle_gamma   90.00
#
_symmetry.space_group_name_H-M   'P 1'
#
loop_
_entity.id
_entity.type
_entity.pdbx_description
1 polymer ?
#
loop_
_entity_poly.entity_id
_entity_poly.type
_entity_poly.pdbx_seq_one_letter_code
_entity_poly.pdbx_strand_id
1 'polypeptide(L)'
;MARRNLPPPYIRRPTRWESFGYMQSETRAIGAAELGCSPQRVPNSWYYAKYGPPEPPVIPPYKPRPTTYTPRNKPIRIVRPATEEDQNFTVPGGPPLTRSFSSFSFASPTAPEPNIDSTPRTPQTGPTRTSRGGGLSRDGSVHFTDAGAHEANESDSGDDAGAPNLSSVPEEIPTPASTARAQRSEARRRAKDERQRRREEAAAQAESFASARKTIFQQMLDRAAELEREQLEEKLRKVKQEREKRMRELDQQRLREQERATYEQRMARERLIREKAERERAEEARRQEQARLREEEARRREEEARREEEARRQEEARLQEEAQRQQQQPLSIEEMAANWFASYDQKWACLQRTSSYIPPIDFMQIPWPILRPVSHPSEITYDNVKAFMTYPSRPGAGSKKLLRSEILRWHPDKFNNTTIPRVIPEHQVAVAEAADLVAKFLTQLFSEL
;
A
#
# COMPACT_ATOMS: atom_id res chain seq x y z
N MET A 1 -6.45 -24.18 -66.32
CA MET A 1 -5.49 -24.16 -65.18
C MET A 1 -6.26 -24.47 -63.90
N ALA A 2 -5.68 -25.20 -62.94
CA ALA A 2 -6.41 -25.68 -61.75
C ALA A 2 -5.83 -25.15 -60.43
N ARG A 3 -6.71 -24.65 -59.55
CA ARG A 3 -6.50 -24.47 -58.10
C ARG A 3 -7.83 -24.87 -57.44
N ARG A 4 -7.91 -26.03 -56.79
CA ARG A 4 -7.45 -26.33 -55.42
C ARG A 4 -8.09 -25.42 -54.35
N ASN A 5 -9.32 -25.77 -53.97
CA ASN A 5 -9.83 -25.54 -52.61
C ASN A 5 -9.77 -26.89 -51.86
N LEU A 6 -9.26 -26.89 -50.63
CA LEU A 6 -9.19 -28.06 -49.75
C LEU A 6 -9.99 -27.78 -48.47
N PRO A 7 -10.85 -28.70 -48.00
CA PRO A 7 -11.50 -28.58 -46.70
C PRO A 7 -10.53 -28.95 -45.56
N PRO A 8 -10.74 -28.43 -44.33
CA PRO A 8 -9.94 -28.80 -43.16
C PRO A 8 -10.28 -30.22 -42.65
N PRO A 9 -9.34 -30.89 -41.94
CA PRO A 9 -9.53 -32.25 -41.46
C PRO A 9 -10.45 -32.35 -40.24
N TYR A 10 -11.23 -33.43 -40.17
CA TYR A 10 -12.03 -33.80 -39.01
C TYR A 10 -11.17 -34.24 -37.83
N ILE A 11 -11.35 -33.63 -36.65
CA ILE A 11 -10.86 -34.17 -35.38
C ILE A 11 -11.92 -35.13 -34.82
N ARG A 12 -11.61 -36.43 -34.78
CA ARG A 12 -12.47 -37.45 -34.15
C ARG A 12 -12.44 -37.31 -32.63
N ARG A 13 -13.62 -37.34 -31.99
CA ARG A 13 -13.73 -37.70 -30.56
C ARG A 13 -13.75 -39.23 -30.44
N PRO A 14 -13.01 -39.85 -29.49
CA PRO A 14 -13.20 -41.25 -29.14
C PRO A 14 -14.44 -41.43 -28.25
N THR A 15 -15.14 -42.56 -28.42
CA THR A 15 -16.36 -42.89 -27.67
C THR A 15 -16.09 -43.96 -26.60
N ARG A 16 -16.50 -43.64 -25.37
CA ARG A 16 -17.06 -44.54 -24.33
C ARG A 16 -17.24 -46.01 -24.76
N TRP A 17 -16.48 -46.91 -24.10
CA TRP A 17 -16.85 -48.31 -23.86
C TRP A 17 -16.41 -48.70 -22.44
N GLU A 18 -17.34 -49.34 -21.72
CA GLU A 18 -17.24 -50.53 -20.86
C GLU A 18 -15.99 -50.75 -19.97
N SER A 19 -16.11 -51.04 -18.66
CA SER A 19 -16.83 -52.12 -17.92
C SER A 19 -16.04 -53.44 -17.85
N PHE A 20 -16.25 -54.19 -16.76
CA PHE A 20 -15.39 -55.27 -16.22
C PHE A 20 -14.03 -54.77 -15.67
N GLY A 21 -13.40 -55.45 -14.71
CA GLY A 21 -13.86 -56.63 -13.96
C GLY A 21 -12.76 -57.23 -13.09
N TYR A 22 -13.14 -58.00 -12.06
CA TYR A 22 -12.24 -58.75 -11.17
C TYR A 22 -11.18 -59.58 -11.93
N MET A 23 -9.91 -59.54 -11.49
CA MET A 23 -9.25 -60.77 -11.04
C MET A 23 -8.02 -60.52 -10.15
N GLN A 24 -7.61 -61.57 -9.44
CA GLN A 24 -6.41 -61.64 -8.62
C GLN A 24 -5.19 -62.06 -9.46
N SER A 25 -3.99 -61.65 -9.05
CA SER A 25 -2.79 -62.48 -9.23
C SER A 25 -1.74 -62.14 -8.17
N GLU A 26 -1.16 -63.17 -7.56
CA GLU A 26 0.04 -63.04 -6.75
C GLU A 26 1.26 -62.79 -7.64
N THR A 27 2.27 -62.09 -7.13
CA THR A 27 3.67 -62.32 -7.55
C THR A 27 4.60 -62.08 -6.38
N ARG A 28 5.56 -63.00 -6.19
CA ARG A 28 6.54 -62.94 -5.10
C ARG A 28 7.79 -62.17 -5.51
N ALA A 29 8.32 -61.43 -4.55
CA ALA A 29 9.74 -61.20 -4.24
C ALA A 29 10.76 -61.11 -5.40
N ILE A 30 11.39 -59.94 -5.51
CA ILE A 30 12.84 -59.64 -5.47
C ILE A 30 12.93 -58.11 -5.69
N GLY A 31 13.71 -57.31 -4.96
CA GLY A 31 14.71 -57.63 -3.94
C GLY A 31 15.85 -56.61 -4.05
N ALA A 32 15.72 -55.48 -3.37
CA ALA A 32 16.73 -54.43 -3.31
C ALA A 32 16.84 -53.91 -1.87
N ALA A 33 18.05 -53.80 -1.35
CA ALA A 33 18.31 -53.39 0.02
C ALA A 33 18.88 -51.97 0.05
N GLU A 34 18.39 -51.14 0.96
CA GLU A 34 19.07 -49.91 1.37
C GLU A 34 18.92 -49.72 2.89
N LEU A 35 20.05 -49.59 3.58
CA LEU A 35 20.14 -49.61 5.04
C LEU A 35 19.97 -48.22 5.64
N GLY A 36 18.72 -47.74 5.66
CA GLY A 36 18.34 -46.49 6.33
C GLY A 36 18.37 -46.60 7.86
N CYS A 37 19.54 -46.35 8.47
CA CYS A 37 19.69 -46.32 9.93
C CYS A 37 18.83 -45.23 10.59
N SER A 38 17.70 -45.61 11.18
CA SER A 38 16.85 -44.72 11.98
C SER A 38 17.28 -44.73 13.45
N PRO A 39 17.70 -43.59 14.04
CA PRO A 39 18.19 -43.55 15.42
C PRO A 39 17.05 -43.71 16.42
N GLN A 40 17.02 -44.85 17.11
CA GLN A 40 16.04 -45.11 18.17
C GLN A 40 16.20 -44.11 19.32
N ARG A 41 15.14 -43.31 19.58
CA ARG A 41 15.02 -42.54 20.82
C ARG A 41 14.86 -43.49 22.00
N VAL A 42 15.93 -43.70 22.76
CA VAL A 42 15.83 -44.31 24.09
C VAL A 42 15.02 -43.42 25.04
N PRO A 43 14.01 -43.95 25.76
CA PRO A 43 13.25 -43.18 26.73
C PRO A 43 14.06 -42.99 28.02
N ASN A 44 14.34 -41.74 28.40
CA ASN A 44 15.06 -41.35 29.63
C ASN A 44 14.26 -41.57 30.94
N SER A 45 13.52 -42.67 31.05
CA SER A 45 12.66 -42.99 32.20
C SER A 45 13.44 -43.58 33.39
N TRP A 46 14.61 -44.19 33.14
CA TRP A 46 15.33 -44.98 34.16
C TRP A 46 16.22 -44.18 35.13
N TYR A 47 16.43 -42.88 34.91
CA TYR A 47 17.36 -42.09 35.75
C TYR A 47 16.72 -41.50 37.03
N TYR A 48 15.39 -41.33 37.07
CA TYR A 48 14.67 -40.74 38.21
C TYR A 48 14.33 -41.73 39.33
N ALA A 49 14.57 -43.03 39.15
CA ALA A 49 14.23 -44.06 40.15
C ALA A 49 15.27 -44.20 41.28
N LYS A 50 16.44 -43.55 41.18
CA LYS A 50 17.55 -43.69 42.14
C LYS A 50 18.01 -42.38 42.80
N TYR A 51 17.63 -41.25 42.21
CA TYR A 51 17.89 -39.91 42.74
C TYR A 51 16.58 -39.15 42.67
N GLY A 52 16.11 -38.65 43.81
CA GLY A 52 14.88 -37.86 43.89
C GLY A 52 14.97 -36.57 43.08
N PRO A 53 13.84 -35.89 42.81
CA PRO A 53 13.85 -34.59 42.14
C PRO A 53 14.78 -33.63 42.90
N PRO A 54 15.67 -32.89 42.22
CA PRO A 54 16.58 -31.97 42.88
C PRO A 54 15.80 -30.89 43.61
N GLU A 55 16.16 -30.60 44.86
CA GLU A 55 15.49 -29.55 45.64
C GLU A 55 15.62 -28.20 44.91
N PRO A 56 14.54 -27.39 44.87
CA PRO A 56 14.60 -26.08 44.25
C PRO A 56 15.60 -25.20 45.00
N PRO A 57 16.45 -24.43 44.29
CA PRO A 57 17.49 -23.63 44.93
C PRO A 57 16.87 -22.62 45.88
N VAL A 58 17.32 -22.61 47.14
CA VAL A 58 16.83 -21.70 48.18
C VAL A 58 17.23 -20.27 47.83
N ILE A 59 16.30 -19.54 47.21
CA ILE A 59 16.49 -18.12 46.85
C ILE A 59 16.59 -17.32 48.15
N PRO A 60 17.72 -16.64 48.43
CA PRO A 60 17.85 -15.83 49.64
C PRO A 60 16.88 -14.63 49.59
N PRO A 61 16.31 -14.20 50.73
CA PRO A 61 15.27 -13.18 50.76
C PRO A 61 15.76 -11.87 50.14
N TYR A 62 15.03 -11.42 49.12
CA TYR A 62 15.38 -10.28 48.27
C TYR A 62 15.35 -8.98 49.07
N LYS A 63 16.52 -8.46 49.48
CA LYS A 63 16.61 -7.17 50.17
C LYS A 63 16.25 -6.04 49.19
N PRO A 64 15.14 -5.29 49.41
CA PRO A 64 14.78 -4.21 48.52
C PRO A 64 15.85 -3.11 48.57
N ARG A 65 16.29 -2.63 47.41
CA ARG A 65 17.17 -1.45 47.34
C ARG A 65 16.36 -0.20 47.71
N PRO A 66 16.89 0.72 48.55
CA PRO A 66 16.19 1.96 48.86
C PRO A 66 16.14 2.86 47.62
N THR A 67 14.96 2.95 47.01
CA THR A 67 14.68 3.88 45.91
C THR A 67 14.41 5.27 46.46
N THR A 68 15.45 6.11 46.51
CA THR A 68 15.37 7.53 46.87
C THR A 68 14.69 8.36 45.78
N TYR A 69 13.39 8.10 45.54
CA TYR A 69 12.57 8.86 44.62
C TYR A 69 12.07 10.14 45.28
N THR A 70 12.62 11.30 44.87
CA THR A 70 12.16 12.61 45.33
C THR A 70 10.96 13.09 44.50
N PRO A 71 9.74 13.17 45.05
CA PRO A 71 8.57 13.61 44.29
C PRO A 71 8.66 15.10 43.98
N ARG A 72 8.99 15.43 42.72
CA ARG A 72 9.08 16.83 42.25
C ARG A 72 7.69 17.40 42.01
N ASN A 73 7.02 17.79 43.10
CA ASN A 73 5.67 18.38 43.09
C ASN A 73 5.51 19.47 42.01
N LYS A 74 4.65 19.18 41.03
CA LYS A 74 4.01 20.17 40.18
C LYS A 74 2.51 20.15 40.49
N PRO A 75 1.84 21.30 40.72
CA PRO A 75 0.42 21.31 41.01
C PRO A 75 -0.36 20.87 39.77
N ILE A 76 -1.03 19.71 39.88
CA ILE A 76 -1.99 19.26 38.87
C ILE A 76 -3.22 20.16 38.95
N ARG A 77 -3.52 20.90 37.88
CA ARG A 77 -4.78 21.62 37.76
C ARG A 77 -5.91 20.59 37.68
N ILE A 78 -6.70 20.50 38.75
CA ILE A 78 -7.94 19.73 38.77
C ILE A 78 -8.93 20.45 37.85
N VAL A 79 -9.06 19.97 36.62
CA VAL A 79 -10.18 20.33 35.73
C VAL A 79 -11.40 19.59 36.28
N ARG A 80 -12.42 20.33 36.70
CA ARG A 80 -13.69 19.73 37.11
C ARG A 80 -14.34 19.06 35.89
N PRO A 81 -14.90 17.84 36.02
CA PRO A 81 -15.85 17.36 35.01
C PRO A 81 -17.07 18.30 34.98
N ALA A 82 -17.64 18.52 33.79
CA ALA A 82 -18.88 19.28 33.64
C ALA A 82 -20.07 18.45 34.15
N THR A 83 -20.98 19.10 34.86
CA THR A 83 -22.27 18.53 35.30
C THR A 83 -23.33 18.73 34.21
N GLU A 84 -24.21 17.75 34.00
CA GLU A 84 -25.18 17.71 32.87
C GLU A 84 -26.41 18.65 33.03
N GLU A 85 -26.32 19.71 33.84
CA GLU A 85 -27.45 20.55 34.26
C GLU A 85 -27.60 21.89 33.49
N ASP A 86 -27.10 21.97 32.24
CA ASP A 86 -27.32 23.13 31.34
C ASP A 86 -28.27 22.82 30.16
N GLN A 87 -29.04 21.73 30.23
CA GLN A 87 -30.11 21.42 29.27
C GLN A 87 -31.41 22.19 29.56
N ASN A 88 -31.39 23.54 29.53
CA ASN A 88 -32.57 24.38 29.25
C ASN A 88 -32.23 25.88 29.13
N PHE A 89 -31.66 26.31 27.99
CA PHE A 89 -31.64 27.72 27.60
C PHE A 89 -32.37 27.95 26.28
N THR A 90 -33.70 28.08 26.35
CA THR A 90 -34.56 28.36 25.19
C THR A 90 -34.33 29.79 24.70
N VAL A 91 -33.71 29.94 23.53
CA VAL A 91 -33.62 31.24 22.84
C VAL A 91 -34.96 31.55 22.16
N PRO A 92 -35.66 32.64 22.52
CA PRO A 92 -36.91 33.02 21.88
C PRO A 92 -36.64 33.71 20.52
N GLY A 93 -37.31 33.26 19.45
CA GLY A 93 -37.36 34.01 18.17
C GLY A 93 -37.06 33.26 16.87
N GLY A 94 -36.96 31.91 16.87
CA GLY A 94 -36.79 31.12 15.64
C GLY A 94 -38.13 30.62 15.04
N PRO A 95 -38.41 30.79 13.74
CA PRO A 95 -39.63 30.27 13.11
C PRO A 95 -39.57 28.75 12.86
N PRO A 96 -40.71 28.03 12.92
CA PRO A 96 -40.72 26.57 12.85
C PRO A 96 -40.55 26.03 11.42
N LEU A 97 -39.52 25.20 11.20
CA LEU A 97 -39.37 24.41 9.97
C LEU A 97 -40.08 23.06 10.11
N THR A 98 -41.29 22.98 9.56
CA THR A 98 -42.04 21.72 9.46
C THR A 98 -41.39 20.77 8.46
N ARG A 99 -40.90 19.61 8.90
CA ARG A 99 -40.59 18.49 7.99
C ARG A 99 -40.89 17.12 8.58
N SER A 100 -42.15 16.74 8.43
CA SER A 100 -42.69 15.40 8.21
C SER A 100 -41.80 14.21 8.60
N PHE A 101 -42.08 13.59 9.74
CA PHE A 101 -41.74 12.17 9.94
C PHE A 101 -42.61 11.32 8.98
N SER A 102 -41.97 10.61 8.06
CA SER A 102 -42.64 9.55 7.30
C SER A 102 -42.43 8.22 8.02
N SER A 103 -43.50 7.70 8.61
CA SER A 103 -43.55 6.32 9.09
C SER A 103 -43.51 5.36 7.91
N PHE A 104 -42.55 4.44 7.88
CA PHE A 104 -42.56 3.31 6.97
C PHE A 104 -42.60 1.99 7.75
N SER A 105 -43.58 1.15 7.40
CA SER A 105 -44.00 0.02 8.22
C SER A 105 -43.20 -1.26 7.96
N PHE A 106 -43.18 -2.11 8.99
CA PHE A 106 -42.61 -3.44 8.98
C PHE A 106 -43.42 -4.38 8.05
N ALA A 107 -42.77 -5.05 7.09
CA ALA A 107 -43.38 -6.13 6.31
C ALA A 107 -42.32 -7.05 5.68
N SER A 108 -42.27 -8.31 6.11
CA SER A 108 -41.77 -9.43 5.29
C SER A 108 -42.89 -9.89 4.35
N PRO A 109 -42.58 -10.54 3.21
CA PRO A 109 -42.82 -11.99 3.18
C PRO A 109 -41.80 -12.82 2.38
N THR A 110 -42.04 -14.13 2.40
CA THR A 110 -41.36 -15.27 1.78
C THR A 110 -40.86 -15.15 0.34
N ALA A 111 -39.83 -15.96 0.03
CA ALA A 111 -39.35 -16.28 -1.33
C ALA A 111 -40.40 -17.03 -2.19
N PRO A 112 -40.16 -17.16 -3.51
CA PRO A 112 -39.50 -18.38 -3.98
C PRO A 112 -38.43 -18.18 -5.09
N GLU A 113 -37.65 -19.25 -5.32
CA GLU A 113 -36.78 -19.47 -6.50
C GLU A 113 -37.58 -19.59 -7.83
N PRO A 114 -37.02 -19.26 -9.02
CA PRO A 114 -36.10 -20.18 -9.73
C PRO A 114 -34.96 -19.57 -10.59
N ASN A 115 -33.74 -20.11 -10.41
CA ASN A 115 -32.87 -20.76 -11.42
C ASN A 115 -32.47 -20.08 -12.78
N ILE A 116 -31.40 -20.63 -13.37
CA ILE A 116 -30.86 -20.54 -14.75
C ILE A 116 -30.01 -19.30 -15.14
N ASP A 117 -28.80 -19.61 -15.65
CA ASP A 117 -27.85 -18.84 -16.46
C ASP A 117 -27.63 -17.32 -16.25
N SER A 118 -26.44 -16.97 -15.76
CA SER A 118 -25.57 -16.00 -16.43
C SER A 118 -24.09 -16.20 -16.06
N THR A 119 -23.21 -16.24 -17.06
CA THR A 119 -21.77 -16.41 -16.87
C THR A 119 -21.07 -15.09 -16.49
N PRO A 120 -20.06 -15.09 -15.60
CA PRO A 120 -19.35 -13.88 -15.20
C PRO A 120 -18.47 -13.35 -16.34
N ARG A 121 -18.80 -12.16 -16.84
CA ARG A 121 -18.12 -11.54 -17.99
C ARG A 121 -16.86 -10.78 -17.53
N THR A 122 -15.69 -11.20 -18.00
CA THR A 122 -14.40 -10.58 -17.68
C THR A 122 -14.32 -9.13 -18.18
N PRO A 123 -13.93 -8.14 -17.35
CA PRO A 123 -13.66 -6.78 -17.81
C PRO A 123 -12.28 -6.72 -18.51
N GLN A 124 -12.26 -6.62 -19.83
CA GLN A 124 -11.04 -6.33 -20.58
C GLN A 124 -10.68 -4.84 -20.50
N THR A 125 -9.56 -4.51 -19.86
CA THR A 125 -8.96 -3.18 -19.88
C THR A 125 -8.21 -2.94 -21.21
N GLY A 126 -8.92 -2.44 -22.22
CA GLY A 126 -8.33 -2.05 -23.51
C GLY A 126 -7.53 -0.74 -23.41
N PRO A 127 -6.28 -0.67 -23.93
CA PRO A 127 -5.52 0.58 -23.97
C PRO A 127 -6.02 1.52 -25.08
N THR A 128 -6.42 2.74 -24.71
CA THR A 128 -6.88 3.77 -25.65
C THR A 128 -5.73 4.34 -26.48
N ARG A 129 -5.52 3.75 -27.66
CA ARG A 129 -4.56 4.20 -28.69
C ARG A 129 -5.04 5.50 -29.36
N THR A 130 -4.64 6.65 -28.84
CA THR A 130 -4.85 7.95 -29.50
C THR A 130 -3.92 8.10 -30.71
N SER A 131 -4.49 8.51 -31.85
CA SER A 131 -3.74 8.94 -33.05
C SER A 131 -4.52 10.03 -33.78
N ARG A 132 -3.85 10.71 -34.73
CA ARG A 132 -4.12 12.07 -35.25
C ARG A 132 -3.59 13.19 -34.34
N GLY A 133 -3.07 14.29 -34.88
CA GLY A 133 -2.77 14.54 -36.30
C GLY A 133 -2.54 16.02 -36.62
N GLY A 134 -1.74 16.29 -37.66
CA GLY A 134 -1.25 17.62 -38.05
C GLY A 134 0.27 17.73 -37.78
N GLY A 135 1.11 18.24 -38.68
CA GLY A 135 0.84 18.86 -39.99
C GLY A 135 0.99 20.39 -39.96
N LEU A 136 1.31 20.99 -41.11
CA LEU A 136 1.85 22.36 -41.30
C LEU A 136 3.34 22.43 -40.88
N SER A 137 4.31 22.72 -41.76
CA SER A 137 4.63 23.99 -42.48
C SER A 137 5.72 24.79 -41.75
N ARG A 138 6.53 25.68 -42.37
CA ARG A 138 6.90 25.93 -43.78
C ARG A 138 8.01 27.03 -43.79
N ASP A 139 8.81 27.09 -44.85
CA ASP A 139 9.70 28.15 -45.38
C ASP A 139 10.07 29.38 -44.50
N GLY A 140 11.37 29.73 -44.50
CA GLY A 140 11.93 30.97 -43.95
C GLY A 140 13.41 30.80 -43.61
N SER A 141 14.38 31.01 -44.51
CA SER A 141 14.44 31.90 -45.68
C SER A 141 14.25 33.38 -45.32
N VAL A 142 15.36 34.04 -45.00
CA VAL A 142 15.49 35.49 -45.00
C VAL A 142 16.75 35.83 -45.78
N HIS A 143 16.59 36.30 -47.01
CA HIS A 143 17.68 36.96 -47.73
C HIS A 143 18.01 38.28 -47.03
N PHE A 144 19.29 38.64 -47.03
CA PHE A 144 19.69 40.04 -46.92
C PHE A 144 20.41 40.43 -48.22
N THR A 145 19.75 41.25 -49.01
CA THR A 145 20.25 41.88 -50.24
C THR A 145 20.27 43.39 -50.04
N ASP A 146 20.72 44.12 -51.07
CA ASP A 146 20.80 45.59 -51.12
C ASP A 146 21.77 46.27 -50.13
N ALA A 147 22.29 47.47 -50.41
CA ALA A 147 22.61 48.13 -51.68
C ALA A 147 23.43 49.40 -51.35
N GLY A 148 24.13 49.98 -52.32
CA GLY A 148 24.71 51.33 -52.14
C GLY A 148 25.92 51.59 -53.03
N ALA A 149 25.72 52.33 -54.11
CA ALA A 149 26.78 52.94 -54.91
C ALA A 149 26.49 54.44 -55.08
N HIS A 150 27.55 55.25 -55.02
CA HIS A 150 27.72 56.61 -55.57
C HIS A 150 29.24 56.86 -55.52
N GLU A 151 29.99 57.34 -56.51
CA GLU A 151 29.82 58.32 -57.61
C GLU A 151 30.58 59.64 -57.35
N ALA A 152 31.33 60.03 -58.40
CA ALA A 152 31.76 61.36 -58.86
C ALA A 152 32.09 62.52 -57.89
N ASN A 153 33.30 63.09 -58.05
CA ASN A 153 33.54 64.40 -58.71
C ASN A 153 35.08 64.58 -58.89
N GLU A 154 35.67 65.27 -59.88
CA GLU A 154 35.47 66.62 -60.46
C GLU A 154 35.83 67.78 -59.48
N SER A 155 36.67 68.78 -59.80
CA SER A 155 37.57 69.04 -60.96
C SER A 155 38.89 69.70 -60.44
N ASP A 156 39.57 70.76 -60.94
CA ASP A 156 39.34 71.73 -62.03
C ASP A 156 40.64 72.53 -62.39
N SER A 157 40.49 73.55 -63.25
CA SER A 157 41.36 74.65 -63.71
C SER A 157 42.38 75.30 -62.72
N GLY A 158 43.37 76.09 -63.15
CA GLY A 158 43.68 76.56 -64.51
C GLY A 158 44.84 77.57 -64.61
N ASP A 159 44.95 78.24 -65.76
CA ASP A 159 46.05 79.09 -66.25
C ASP A 159 46.22 80.48 -65.57
N ASP A 160 47.36 81.17 -65.78
CA ASP A 160 47.48 82.27 -66.79
C ASP A 160 48.92 82.88 -66.83
N ALA A 161 49.21 83.74 -67.81
CA ALA A 161 50.52 84.29 -68.17
C ALA A 161 50.72 85.79 -67.79
N GLY A 162 51.92 86.35 -68.00
CA GLY A 162 52.15 87.79 -67.75
C GLY A 162 53.57 88.34 -67.98
N ALA A 163 53.85 88.80 -69.21
CA ALA A 163 54.87 89.78 -69.59
C ALA A 163 54.23 90.72 -70.66
N PRO A 164 54.90 91.69 -71.34
CA PRO A 164 56.25 92.28 -71.20
C PRO A 164 56.28 93.84 -71.29
N ASN A 165 57.47 94.46 -71.26
CA ASN A 165 57.90 95.67 -72.04
C ASN A 165 59.38 96.01 -71.68
N LEU A 166 60.32 96.47 -72.52
CA LEU A 166 60.38 97.24 -73.79
C LEU A 166 60.16 98.76 -73.68
N SER A 167 61.26 99.54 -73.76
CA SER A 167 61.44 100.93 -74.27
C SER A 167 62.76 101.53 -73.73
N SER A 168 63.46 102.52 -74.33
CA SER A 168 63.94 102.70 -75.71
C SER A 168 64.68 104.06 -75.84
N VAL A 169 65.67 104.15 -76.75
CA VAL A 169 66.05 105.38 -77.50
C VAL A 169 66.81 106.48 -76.68
N PRO A 170 67.69 107.33 -77.31
CA PRO A 170 69.06 107.50 -76.80
C PRO A 170 69.59 108.97 -76.72
N GLU A 171 70.93 109.11 -76.75
CA GLU A 171 71.70 110.18 -77.43
C GLU A 171 71.73 111.62 -76.87
N GLU A 172 72.94 112.12 -76.55
CA GLU A 172 73.43 113.48 -76.91
C GLU A 172 74.93 113.65 -76.59
N ILE A 173 75.64 114.55 -77.30
CA ILE A 173 77.11 114.75 -77.22
C ILE A 173 77.45 116.21 -76.82
N PRO A 174 78.04 116.46 -75.63
CA PRO A 174 78.38 117.81 -75.18
C PRO A 174 79.85 118.23 -75.41
N THR A 175 80.09 119.53 -75.60
CA THR A 175 81.35 120.14 -76.08
C THR A 175 82.36 120.52 -74.98
N PRO A 176 83.67 120.68 -75.31
CA PRO A 176 84.76 120.76 -74.33
C PRO A 176 84.98 122.16 -73.72
N ALA A 177 84.02 122.65 -72.93
CA ALA A 177 84.14 123.89 -72.15
C ALA A 177 83.76 123.72 -70.65
N SER A 178 83.81 122.48 -70.14
CA SER A 178 83.12 122.09 -68.89
C SER A 178 84.04 121.71 -67.71
N THR A 179 85.36 121.60 -67.92
CA THR A 179 86.27 120.83 -67.04
C THR A 179 86.30 121.25 -65.57
N ALA A 180 86.19 122.55 -65.26
CA ALA A 180 86.16 123.04 -63.86
C ALA A 180 84.78 122.88 -63.19
N ARG A 181 83.69 122.91 -63.97
CA ARG A 181 82.32 122.67 -63.47
C ARG A 181 82.04 121.17 -63.33
N ALA A 182 82.65 120.37 -64.21
CA ALA A 182 82.66 118.91 -64.15
C ALA A 182 83.22 118.41 -62.82
N GLN A 183 84.39 118.88 -62.35
CA GLN A 183 84.97 118.40 -61.09
C GLN A 183 84.08 118.67 -59.85
N ARG A 184 83.42 119.83 -59.77
CA ARG A 184 82.42 120.11 -58.71
C ARG A 184 81.11 119.33 -58.92
N SER A 185 80.76 118.98 -60.16
CA SER A 185 79.64 118.08 -60.48
C SER A 185 79.95 116.64 -60.07
N GLU A 186 81.11 116.11 -60.41
CA GLU A 186 81.61 114.80 -60.00
C GLU A 186 81.74 114.68 -58.47
N ALA A 187 82.28 115.69 -57.79
CA ALA A 187 82.30 115.69 -56.32
C ALA A 187 80.88 115.61 -55.73
N ARG A 188 79.89 116.27 -56.36
CA ARG A 188 78.47 116.18 -55.98
C ARG A 188 77.79 114.88 -56.45
N ARG A 189 78.25 114.24 -57.52
CA ARG A 189 77.83 112.89 -57.94
C ARG A 189 78.39 111.89 -56.95
N ARG A 190 79.71 111.76 -56.80
CA ARG A 190 80.36 110.89 -55.79
C ARG A 190 79.77 111.06 -54.37
N ALA A 191 79.48 112.28 -53.91
CA ALA A 191 78.82 112.50 -52.61
C ALA A 191 77.31 112.18 -52.58
N LYS A 192 76.59 112.20 -53.72
CA LYS A 192 75.25 111.63 -53.86
C LYS A 192 75.29 110.11 -53.96
N ASP A 193 76.17 109.58 -54.80
CA ASP A 193 76.36 108.15 -55.08
C ASP A 193 76.83 107.42 -53.82
N GLU A 194 77.70 108.03 -53.00
CA GLU A 194 78.08 107.51 -51.67
C GLU A 194 76.92 107.62 -50.66
N ARG A 195 76.13 108.70 -50.68
CA ARG A 195 74.91 108.79 -49.84
C ARG A 195 73.83 107.81 -50.27
N GLN A 196 73.75 107.50 -51.56
CA GLN A 196 72.83 106.52 -52.14
C GLN A 196 73.31 105.11 -51.79
N ARG A 197 74.59 104.80 -52.02
CA ARG A 197 75.21 103.54 -51.59
C ARG A 197 75.07 103.32 -50.09
N ARG A 198 75.32 104.31 -49.23
CA ARG A 198 75.08 104.20 -47.78
C ARG A 198 73.59 104.03 -47.42
N ARG A 199 72.66 104.51 -48.25
CA ARG A 199 71.21 104.25 -48.10
C ARG A 199 70.83 102.85 -48.58
N GLU A 200 71.43 102.36 -49.64
CA GLU A 200 71.23 101.01 -50.19
C GLU A 200 71.86 99.95 -49.26
N GLU A 201 73.06 100.19 -48.73
CA GLU A 201 73.68 99.37 -47.68
C GLU A 201 72.85 99.39 -46.38
N ALA A 202 72.30 100.55 -45.97
CA ALA A 202 71.40 100.63 -44.82
C ALA A 202 70.03 99.99 -45.07
N ALA A 203 69.50 100.05 -46.29
CA ALA A 203 68.26 99.38 -46.69
C ALA A 203 68.46 97.86 -46.73
N ALA A 204 69.53 97.37 -47.34
CA ALA A 204 69.88 95.94 -47.33
C ALA A 204 70.13 95.41 -45.91
N GLN A 205 70.73 96.22 -45.02
CA GLN A 205 70.81 95.88 -43.59
C GLN A 205 69.41 95.84 -42.94
N ALA A 206 68.55 96.83 -43.20
CA ALA A 206 67.19 96.87 -42.65
C ALA A 206 66.32 95.70 -43.16
N GLU A 207 66.43 95.33 -44.44
CA GLU A 207 65.77 94.17 -45.06
C GLU A 207 66.33 92.85 -44.51
N SER A 208 67.66 92.76 -44.31
CA SER A 208 68.29 91.62 -43.64
C SER A 208 67.78 91.45 -42.21
N PHE A 209 67.70 92.53 -41.42
CA PHE A 209 67.10 92.51 -40.08
C PHE A 209 65.59 92.23 -40.10
N ALA A 210 64.84 92.72 -41.08
CA ALA A 210 63.42 92.44 -41.23
C ALA A 210 63.18 90.96 -41.60
N SER A 211 64.00 90.40 -42.50
CA SER A 211 64.00 88.99 -42.88
C SER A 211 64.38 88.10 -41.70
N ALA A 212 65.47 88.40 -41.00
CA ALA A 212 65.87 87.69 -39.78
C ALA A 212 64.79 87.74 -38.69
N ARG A 213 64.17 88.90 -38.47
CA ARG A 213 63.04 89.06 -37.54
C ARG A 213 61.81 88.25 -37.98
N LYS A 214 61.49 88.22 -39.28
CA LYS A 214 60.40 87.41 -39.83
C LYS A 214 60.67 85.92 -39.63
N THR A 215 61.89 85.45 -39.87
CA THR A 215 62.31 84.05 -39.65
C THR A 215 62.25 83.67 -38.18
N ILE A 216 62.75 84.51 -37.27
CA ILE A 216 62.67 84.27 -35.81
C ILE A 216 61.20 84.25 -35.35
N PHE A 217 60.35 85.15 -35.86
CA PHE A 217 58.93 85.17 -35.54
C PHE A 217 58.20 83.94 -36.09
N GLN A 218 58.52 83.48 -37.30
CA GLN A 218 57.98 82.25 -37.86
C GLN A 218 58.40 81.04 -37.02
N GLN A 219 59.68 80.91 -36.66
CA GLN A 219 60.18 79.86 -35.77
C GLN A 219 59.50 79.88 -34.39
N MET A 220 59.12 81.05 -33.88
CA MET A 220 58.31 81.17 -32.65
C MET A 220 56.87 80.68 -32.84
N LEU A 221 56.23 80.97 -33.97
CA LEU A 221 54.88 80.50 -34.28
C LEU A 221 54.85 78.99 -34.52
N ASP A 222 55.79 78.46 -35.30
CA ASP A 222 55.91 77.03 -35.60
C ASP A 222 56.11 76.24 -34.29
N ARG A 223 57.03 76.71 -33.43
CA ARG A 223 57.27 76.11 -32.10
C ARG A 223 56.09 76.24 -31.15
N ALA A 224 55.30 77.31 -31.24
CA ALA A 224 54.06 77.44 -30.46
C ALA A 224 53.02 76.40 -30.93
N ALA A 225 52.85 76.22 -32.24
CA ALA A 225 51.97 75.21 -32.82
C ALA A 225 52.43 73.77 -32.52
N GLU A 226 53.75 73.51 -32.46
CA GLU A 226 54.31 72.24 -31.98
C GLU A 226 53.93 71.98 -30.51
N LEU A 227 54.13 72.95 -29.61
CA LEU A 227 53.77 72.83 -28.20
C LEU A 227 52.25 72.65 -27.98
N GLU A 228 51.41 73.28 -28.80
CA GLU A 228 49.96 73.04 -28.77
C GLU A 228 49.59 71.63 -29.25
N ARG A 229 50.25 71.11 -30.29
CA ARG A 229 50.09 69.71 -30.75
C ARG A 229 50.52 68.72 -29.68
N GLU A 230 51.70 68.89 -29.08
CA GLU A 230 52.19 68.04 -27.98
C GLU A 230 51.20 68.03 -26.80
N GLN A 231 50.68 69.19 -26.40
CA GLN A 231 49.66 69.27 -25.36
C GLN A 231 48.35 68.59 -25.74
N LEU A 232 47.91 68.68 -27.00
CA LEU A 232 46.69 68.01 -27.48
C LEU A 232 46.89 66.49 -27.54
N GLU A 233 48.04 66.01 -28.01
CA GLU A 233 48.39 64.59 -28.00
C GLU A 233 48.51 64.04 -26.57
N GLU A 234 49.10 64.79 -25.63
CA GLU A 234 49.19 64.38 -24.23
C GLU A 234 47.80 64.32 -23.56
N LYS A 235 46.93 65.30 -23.82
CA LYS A 235 45.52 65.29 -23.40
C LYS A 235 44.77 64.09 -24.01
N LEU A 236 44.97 63.80 -25.29
CA LEU A 236 44.32 62.69 -25.98
C LEU A 236 44.85 61.32 -25.50
N ARG A 237 46.15 61.20 -25.18
CA ARG A 237 46.72 60.03 -24.50
C ARG A 237 46.10 59.83 -23.12
N LYS A 238 45.97 60.89 -22.31
CA LYS A 238 45.32 60.83 -20.98
C LYS A 238 43.87 60.39 -21.09
N VAL A 239 43.07 60.96 -21.99
CA VAL A 239 41.67 60.56 -22.24
C VAL A 239 41.57 59.11 -22.74
N LYS A 240 42.49 58.67 -23.62
CA LYS A 240 42.53 57.27 -24.09
C LYS A 240 42.85 56.30 -22.95
N GLN A 241 43.86 56.59 -22.13
CA GLN A 241 44.23 55.80 -20.96
C GLN A 241 43.11 55.76 -19.91
N GLU A 242 42.41 56.87 -19.68
CA GLU A 242 41.28 56.91 -18.76
C GLU A 242 40.09 56.09 -19.30
N ARG A 243 39.75 56.21 -20.58
CA ARG A 243 38.71 55.40 -21.22
C ARG A 243 39.04 53.90 -21.16
N GLU A 244 40.29 53.54 -21.39
CA GLU A 244 40.77 52.15 -21.29
C GLU A 244 40.74 51.64 -19.84
N LYS A 245 41.13 52.47 -18.86
CA LYS A 245 41.01 52.15 -17.44
C LYS A 245 39.55 51.93 -17.03
N ARG A 246 38.65 52.85 -17.37
CA ARG A 246 37.20 52.74 -17.10
C ARG A 246 36.60 51.48 -17.75
N MET A 247 37.04 51.11 -18.96
CA MET A 247 36.62 49.89 -19.63
C MET A 247 37.07 48.63 -18.86
N ARG A 248 38.35 48.56 -18.47
CA ARG A 248 38.88 47.46 -17.63
C ARG A 248 38.19 47.37 -16.27
N GLU A 249 37.82 48.50 -15.67
CA GLU A 249 37.07 48.55 -14.41
C GLU A 249 35.63 48.02 -14.58
N LEU A 250 34.94 48.38 -15.67
CA LEU A 250 33.62 47.83 -16.01
C LEU A 250 33.67 46.33 -16.29
N ASP A 251 34.65 45.83 -17.04
CA ASP A 251 34.77 44.39 -17.30
C ASP A 251 35.12 43.59 -16.04
N GLN A 252 35.92 44.16 -15.11
CA GLN A 252 36.13 43.58 -13.78
C GLN A 252 34.87 43.59 -12.92
N GLN A 253 34.01 44.62 -13.01
CA GLN A 253 32.72 44.63 -12.33
C GLN A 253 31.81 43.53 -12.89
N ARG A 254 31.66 43.44 -14.22
CA ARG A 254 30.84 42.43 -14.89
C ARG A 254 31.30 41.00 -14.58
N LEU A 255 32.61 40.75 -14.50
CA LEU A 255 33.15 39.45 -14.10
C LEU A 255 32.76 39.11 -12.65
N ARG A 256 32.95 40.04 -11.71
CA ARG A 256 32.56 39.86 -10.29
C ARG A 256 31.04 39.67 -10.12
N GLU A 257 30.23 40.30 -10.96
CA GLU A 257 28.78 40.12 -10.98
C GLU A 257 28.39 38.73 -11.53
N GLN A 258 29.07 38.24 -12.57
CA GLN A 258 28.89 36.87 -13.07
C GLN A 258 29.34 35.81 -12.05
N GLU A 259 30.45 36.02 -11.34
CA GLU A 259 30.92 35.17 -10.25
C GLU A 259 29.90 35.13 -9.09
N ARG A 260 29.34 36.29 -8.69
CA ARG A 260 28.27 36.36 -7.69
C ARG A 260 27.00 35.64 -8.16
N ALA A 261 26.51 35.91 -9.36
CA ALA A 261 25.31 35.29 -9.89
C ALA A 261 25.44 33.77 -10.02
N THR A 262 26.60 33.25 -10.46
CA THR A 262 26.84 31.80 -10.54
C THR A 262 27.02 31.16 -9.17
N TYR A 263 27.63 31.85 -8.20
CA TYR A 263 27.68 31.42 -6.80
C TYR A 263 26.29 31.37 -6.17
N GLU A 264 25.47 32.40 -6.35
CA GLU A 264 24.09 32.47 -5.86
C GLU A 264 23.20 31.38 -6.48
N GLN A 265 23.29 31.15 -7.80
CA GLN A 265 22.60 30.04 -8.47
C GLN A 265 23.03 28.67 -7.92
N ARG A 266 24.33 28.47 -7.65
CA ARG A 266 24.85 27.24 -7.02
C ARG A 266 24.28 27.05 -5.62
N MET A 267 24.31 28.09 -4.78
CA MET A 267 23.78 28.05 -3.41
C MET A 267 22.26 27.84 -3.37
N ALA A 268 21.52 28.45 -4.31
CA ALA A 268 20.07 28.25 -4.45
C ALA A 268 19.74 26.79 -4.87
N ARG A 269 20.48 26.24 -5.84
CA ARG A 269 20.36 24.84 -6.25
C ARG A 269 20.69 23.87 -5.12
N GLU A 270 21.72 24.14 -4.33
CA GLU A 270 22.12 23.33 -3.18
C GLU A 270 21.06 23.35 -2.07
N ARG A 271 20.49 24.53 -1.76
CA ARG A 271 19.35 24.66 -0.84
C ARG A 271 18.14 23.83 -1.29
N LEU A 272 17.75 23.93 -2.57
CA LEU A 272 16.62 23.18 -3.13
C LEU A 272 16.84 21.66 -3.10
N ILE A 273 18.07 21.19 -3.35
CA ILE A 273 18.44 19.77 -3.21
C ILE A 273 18.32 19.33 -1.75
N ARG A 274 18.82 20.14 -0.80
CA ARG A 274 18.74 19.84 0.64
C ARG A 274 17.29 19.80 1.14
N GLU A 275 16.48 20.80 0.79
CA GLU A 275 15.06 20.87 1.15
C GLU A 275 14.28 19.67 0.59
N LYS A 276 14.52 19.30 -0.68
CA LYS A 276 13.90 18.12 -1.28
C LYS A 276 14.29 16.83 -0.53
N ALA A 277 15.57 16.64 -0.22
CA ALA A 277 16.04 15.45 0.50
C ALA A 277 15.52 15.40 1.95
N GLU A 278 15.33 16.55 2.60
CA GLU A 278 14.72 16.63 3.94
C GLU A 278 13.23 16.28 3.90
N ARG A 279 12.49 16.81 2.91
CA ARG A 279 11.09 16.46 2.65
C ARG A 279 10.89 14.99 2.31
N GLU A 280 11.79 14.41 1.51
CA GLU A 280 11.76 13.00 1.13
C GLU A 280 11.95 12.07 2.33
N ARG A 281 12.93 12.37 3.21
CA ARG A 281 13.12 11.66 4.49
C ARG A 281 11.93 11.82 5.43
N ALA A 282 11.35 13.02 5.51
CA ALA A 282 10.18 13.27 6.35
C ALA A 282 8.93 12.51 5.85
N GLU A 283 8.76 12.37 4.53
CA GLU A 283 7.70 11.55 3.95
C GLU A 283 7.97 10.05 4.18
N GLU A 284 9.21 9.58 4.00
CA GLU A 284 9.58 8.20 4.28
C GLU A 284 9.35 7.83 5.76
N ALA A 285 9.77 8.69 6.70
CA ALA A 285 9.53 8.49 8.13
C ALA A 285 8.03 8.35 8.45
N ARG A 286 7.17 9.19 7.84
CA ARG A 286 5.71 9.09 7.98
C ARG A 286 5.14 7.80 7.35
N ARG A 287 5.69 7.32 6.24
CA ARG A 287 5.31 6.02 5.65
C ARG A 287 5.70 4.87 6.57
N GLN A 288 6.91 4.90 7.16
CA GLN A 288 7.39 3.89 8.10
C GLN A 288 6.56 3.88 9.40
N GLU A 289 6.23 5.04 9.95
CA GLU A 289 5.34 5.18 11.11
C GLU A 289 3.93 4.63 10.81
N GLN A 290 3.34 5.01 9.67
CA GLN A 290 2.02 4.51 9.26
C GLN A 290 2.02 2.99 8.96
N ALA A 291 3.14 2.44 8.47
CA ALA A 291 3.31 1.00 8.29
C ALA A 291 3.34 0.27 9.64
N ARG A 292 4.13 0.76 10.61
CA ARG A 292 4.21 0.18 11.97
C ARG A 292 2.88 0.24 12.71
N LEU A 293 2.11 1.31 12.57
CA LEU A 293 0.77 1.42 13.15
C LEU A 293 -0.20 0.39 12.55
N ARG A 294 -0.12 0.14 11.24
CA ARG A 294 -0.93 -0.91 10.57
C ARG A 294 -0.52 -2.32 10.98
N GLU A 295 0.77 -2.57 11.14
CA GLU A 295 1.32 -3.84 11.61
C GLU A 295 0.89 -4.13 13.06
N GLU A 296 0.97 -3.14 13.95
CA GLU A 296 0.51 -3.26 15.33
C GLU A 296 -1.01 -3.44 15.44
N GLU A 297 -1.79 -2.74 14.61
CA GLU A 297 -3.25 -2.94 14.55
C GLU A 297 -3.60 -4.34 14.01
N ALA A 298 -2.92 -4.82 12.97
CA ALA A 298 -3.11 -6.16 12.42
C ALA A 298 -2.80 -7.23 13.48
N ARG A 299 -1.66 -7.11 14.18
CA ARG A 299 -1.27 -8.00 15.28
C ARG A 299 -2.31 -8.00 16.41
N ARG A 300 -2.90 -6.85 16.75
CA ARG A 300 -3.95 -6.77 17.77
C ARG A 300 -5.22 -7.51 17.33
N ARG A 301 -5.66 -7.33 16.08
CA ARG A 301 -6.83 -8.03 15.52
C ARG A 301 -6.61 -9.54 15.41
N GLU A 302 -5.40 -9.98 15.08
CA GLU A 302 -5.02 -11.40 15.06
C GLU A 302 -5.06 -12.02 16.47
N GLU A 303 -4.52 -11.33 17.48
CA GLU A 303 -4.59 -11.81 18.87
C GLU A 303 -6.03 -11.84 19.40
N GLU A 304 -6.83 -10.84 19.07
CA GLU A 304 -8.26 -10.75 19.41
C GLU A 304 -9.06 -11.91 18.80
N ALA A 305 -8.90 -12.16 17.48
CA ALA A 305 -9.52 -13.29 16.80
C ALA A 305 -9.07 -14.66 17.36
N ARG A 306 -7.79 -14.80 17.74
CA ARG A 306 -7.29 -16.04 18.37
C ARG A 306 -7.93 -16.29 19.74
N ARG A 307 -8.14 -15.24 20.53
CA ARG A 307 -8.84 -15.33 21.83
C ARG A 307 -10.32 -15.68 21.64
N GLU A 308 -10.98 -15.13 20.62
CA GLU A 308 -12.37 -15.45 20.27
C GLU A 308 -12.52 -16.92 19.83
N GLU A 309 -11.62 -17.42 18.97
CA GLU A 309 -11.64 -18.82 18.54
C GLU A 309 -11.38 -19.78 19.72
N GLU A 310 -10.44 -19.44 20.61
CA GLU A 310 -10.16 -20.23 21.81
C GLU A 310 -11.37 -20.24 22.77
N ALA A 311 -12.02 -19.10 22.99
CA ALA A 311 -13.23 -19.02 23.80
C ALA A 311 -14.38 -19.85 23.22
N ARG A 312 -14.63 -19.76 21.91
CA ARG A 312 -15.65 -20.58 21.23
C ARG A 312 -15.34 -22.07 21.34
N ARG A 313 -14.07 -22.47 21.20
CA ARG A 313 -13.64 -23.86 21.36
C ARG A 313 -13.83 -24.39 22.80
N GLN A 314 -13.63 -23.53 23.82
CA GLN A 314 -13.92 -23.87 25.21
C GLN A 314 -15.44 -24.00 25.46
N GLU A 315 -16.27 -23.15 24.85
CA GLU A 315 -17.73 -23.25 24.92
C GLU A 315 -18.26 -24.50 24.22
N GLU A 316 -17.82 -24.79 22.99
CA GLU A 316 -18.11 -26.02 22.26
C GLU A 316 -17.74 -27.27 23.08
N ALA A 317 -16.57 -27.27 23.73
CA ALA A 317 -16.13 -28.38 24.58
C ALA A 317 -17.01 -28.55 25.84
N ARG A 318 -17.41 -27.45 26.49
CA ARG A 318 -18.33 -27.49 27.64
C ARG A 318 -19.71 -28.02 27.27
N LEU A 319 -20.25 -27.59 26.13
CA LEU A 319 -21.54 -28.07 25.61
C LEU A 319 -21.47 -29.58 25.27
N GLN A 320 -20.35 -30.05 24.73
CA GLN A 320 -20.13 -31.48 24.50
C GLN A 320 -20.01 -32.27 25.80
N GLU A 321 -19.30 -31.76 26.81
CA GLU A 321 -19.22 -32.42 28.12
C GLU A 321 -20.59 -32.47 28.81
N GLU A 322 -21.37 -31.39 28.75
CA GLU A 322 -22.73 -31.37 29.32
C GLU A 322 -23.68 -32.33 28.58
N ALA A 323 -23.65 -32.37 27.25
CA ALA A 323 -24.42 -33.32 26.47
C ALA A 323 -24.02 -34.79 26.78
N GLN A 324 -22.73 -35.07 26.97
CA GLN A 324 -22.28 -36.39 27.42
C GLN A 324 -22.76 -36.71 28.85
N ARG A 325 -22.69 -35.75 29.77
CA ARG A 325 -23.23 -35.90 31.15
C ARG A 325 -24.73 -36.15 31.14
N GLN A 326 -25.49 -35.52 30.25
CA GLN A 326 -26.93 -35.75 30.07
C GLN A 326 -27.21 -37.16 29.51
N GLN A 327 -26.46 -37.61 28.49
CA GLN A 327 -26.57 -38.98 27.95
C GLN A 327 -26.09 -40.06 28.94
N GLN A 328 -25.18 -39.72 29.86
CA GLN A 328 -24.70 -40.60 30.93
C GLN A 328 -25.52 -40.50 32.23
N GLN A 329 -26.57 -39.68 32.29
CA GLN A 329 -27.52 -39.82 33.40
C GLN A 329 -28.14 -41.22 33.28
N PRO A 330 -28.01 -42.09 34.30
CA PRO A 330 -28.60 -43.40 34.24
C PRO A 330 -30.11 -43.22 34.14
N LEU A 331 -30.73 -43.88 33.15
CA LEU A 331 -32.18 -43.94 33.02
C LEU A 331 -32.77 -44.24 34.40
N SER A 332 -33.74 -43.43 34.81
CA SER A 332 -34.30 -43.54 36.15
C SER A 332 -34.85 -44.95 36.37
N ILE A 333 -34.87 -45.40 37.63
CA ILE A 333 -35.40 -46.71 37.99
C ILE A 333 -36.86 -46.86 37.50
N GLU A 334 -37.59 -45.75 37.43
CA GLU A 334 -38.93 -45.65 36.86
C GLU A 334 -38.97 -45.82 35.33
N GLU A 335 -38.08 -45.17 34.56
CA GLU A 335 -37.97 -45.36 33.11
C GLU A 335 -37.51 -46.79 32.75
N MET A 336 -36.57 -47.37 33.51
CA MET A 336 -36.17 -48.76 33.33
C MET A 336 -37.34 -49.72 33.55
N ALA A 337 -38.15 -49.50 34.59
CA ALA A 337 -39.36 -50.27 34.85
C ALA A 337 -40.43 -50.07 33.76
N ALA A 338 -40.64 -48.83 33.29
CA ALA A 338 -41.59 -48.52 32.22
C ALA A 338 -41.22 -49.24 30.90
N ASN A 339 -39.94 -49.22 30.52
CA ASN A 339 -39.42 -49.98 29.38
C ASN A 339 -39.60 -51.50 29.56
N TRP A 340 -39.52 -52.00 30.80
CA TRP A 340 -39.74 -53.40 31.12
C TRP A 340 -41.21 -53.81 30.97
N PHE A 341 -42.16 -52.98 31.41
CA PHE A 341 -43.60 -53.24 31.18
C PHE A 341 -43.98 -53.15 29.70
N ALA A 342 -43.47 -52.17 28.97
CA ALA A 342 -43.68 -52.07 27.53
C ALA A 342 -43.16 -53.32 26.79
N SER A 343 -41.99 -53.83 27.20
CA SER A 343 -41.40 -55.07 26.68
C SER A 343 -42.23 -56.31 27.04
N TYR A 344 -42.78 -56.38 28.25
CA TYR A 344 -43.68 -57.47 28.70
C TYR A 344 -44.96 -57.53 27.86
N ASP A 345 -45.67 -56.41 27.71
CA ASP A 345 -46.92 -56.38 26.93
C ASP A 345 -46.67 -56.50 25.41
N GLN A 346 -45.54 -56.00 24.89
CA GLN A 346 -45.14 -56.25 23.48
C GLN A 346 -44.87 -57.74 23.23
N LYS A 347 -44.09 -58.39 24.10
CA LYS A 347 -43.86 -59.85 24.03
C LYS A 347 -45.20 -60.61 24.09
N TRP A 348 -46.12 -60.23 24.97
CA TRP A 348 -47.45 -60.85 25.03
C TRP A 348 -48.26 -60.63 23.76
N ALA A 349 -48.26 -59.42 23.19
CA ALA A 349 -48.92 -59.13 21.92
C ALA A 349 -48.33 -59.94 20.75
N CYS A 350 -47.03 -60.26 20.76
CA CYS A 350 -46.42 -61.17 19.80
C CYS A 350 -46.86 -62.62 20.02
N LEU A 351 -46.83 -63.12 21.26
CA LEU A 351 -47.23 -64.50 21.60
C LEU A 351 -48.73 -64.77 21.36
N GLN A 352 -49.59 -63.75 21.53
CA GLN A 352 -51.03 -63.88 21.27
C GLN A 352 -51.42 -63.81 19.79
N ARG A 353 -50.51 -63.43 18.87
CA ARG A 353 -50.83 -63.43 17.44
C ARG A 353 -51.01 -64.86 16.92
N THR A 354 -52.09 -65.11 16.19
CA THR A 354 -52.31 -66.34 15.43
C THR A 354 -51.61 -66.26 14.05
N SER A 355 -50.34 -65.84 14.04
CA SER A 355 -49.50 -65.91 12.84
C SER A 355 -49.18 -67.37 12.55
N SER A 356 -49.24 -67.77 11.28
CA SER A 356 -48.88 -69.12 10.82
C SER A 356 -47.37 -69.41 10.91
N TYR A 357 -46.54 -68.38 11.10
CA TYR A 357 -45.12 -68.51 11.36
C TYR A 357 -44.71 -67.65 12.56
N ILE A 358 -44.21 -68.32 13.60
CA ILE A 358 -43.56 -67.76 14.78
C ILE A 358 -42.35 -68.68 15.04
N PRO A 359 -41.12 -68.15 15.18
CA PRO A 359 -39.95 -68.96 15.51
C PRO A 359 -40.12 -69.71 16.84
N PRO A 360 -39.49 -70.89 17.02
CA PRO A 360 -39.51 -71.60 18.30
C PRO A 360 -39.06 -70.72 19.46
N ILE A 361 -39.88 -70.66 20.52
CA ILE A 361 -39.69 -69.75 21.65
C ILE A 361 -38.86 -70.42 22.76
N ASP A 362 -37.87 -69.70 23.25
CA ASP A 362 -37.05 -70.09 24.41
C ASP A 362 -37.65 -69.63 25.75
N PHE A 363 -37.27 -70.28 26.85
CA PHE A 363 -37.68 -69.94 28.23
C PHE A 363 -37.46 -68.46 28.57
N MET A 364 -36.33 -67.86 28.16
CA MET A 364 -36.02 -66.44 28.44
C MET A 364 -36.83 -65.46 27.58
N GLN A 365 -37.42 -65.94 26.48
CA GLN A 365 -38.23 -65.11 25.58
C GLN A 365 -39.65 -64.92 26.11
N ILE A 366 -40.19 -65.88 26.86
CA ILE A 366 -41.48 -65.76 27.56
C ILE A 366 -41.47 -64.50 28.45
N PRO A 367 -42.50 -63.63 28.38
CA PRO A 367 -42.65 -62.48 29.26
C PRO A 367 -43.14 -62.92 30.64
N TRP A 368 -42.22 -63.37 31.49
CA TRP A 368 -42.50 -63.64 32.90
C TRP A 368 -42.88 -62.33 33.63
N PRO A 369 -43.84 -62.35 34.58
CA PRO A 369 -44.30 -61.14 35.27
C PRO A 369 -43.35 -60.79 36.42
N ILE A 370 -42.12 -60.45 36.08
CA ILE A 370 -41.00 -60.21 37.00
C ILE A 370 -40.15 -59.06 36.44
N LEU A 371 -39.64 -58.17 37.30
CA LEU A 371 -38.92 -56.93 36.93
C LEU A 371 -37.45 -57.12 36.46
N ARG A 372 -37.06 -58.35 36.11
CA ARG A 372 -35.69 -58.72 35.71
C ARG A 372 -35.72 -59.92 34.75
N PRO A 373 -34.67 -60.17 33.96
CA PRO A 373 -34.54 -61.41 33.19
C PRO A 373 -34.68 -62.64 34.10
N VAL A 374 -35.27 -63.70 33.56
CA VAL A 374 -35.50 -64.99 34.24
C VAL A 374 -34.89 -66.08 33.36
N SER A 375 -33.93 -66.81 33.90
CA SER A 375 -33.23 -67.92 33.21
C SER A 375 -33.76 -69.29 33.64
N HIS A 376 -34.28 -69.41 34.88
CA HIS A 376 -34.73 -70.67 35.45
C HIS A 376 -36.09 -70.55 36.20
N PRO A 377 -36.93 -71.61 36.24
CA PRO A 377 -38.21 -71.59 36.96
C PRO A 377 -38.09 -71.19 38.44
N SER A 378 -37.02 -71.61 39.13
CA SER A 378 -36.77 -71.33 40.55
C SER A 378 -36.61 -69.85 40.90
N GLU A 379 -36.42 -68.99 39.90
CA GLU A 379 -36.34 -67.53 40.06
C GLU A 379 -37.73 -66.87 40.16
N ILE A 380 -38.78 -67.60 39.79
CA ILE A 380 -40.18 -67.18 39.86
C ILE A 380 -40.65 -67.42 41.29
N THR A 381 -40.45 -66.40 42.14
CA THR A 381 -40.95 -66.38 43.51
C THR A 381 -42.22 -65.55 43.63
N TYR A 382 -43.00 -65.82 44.68
CA TYR A 382 -44.20 -65.06 45.01
C TYR A 382 -43.91 -63.54 45.07
N ASP A 383 -42.84 -63.14 45.76
CA ASP A 383 -42.48 -61.74 45.96
C ASP A 383 -42.04 -61.04 44.66
N ASN A 384 -41.37 -61.75 43.75
CA ASN A 384 -40.99 -61.22 42.44
C ASN A 384 -42.24 -60.93 41.57
N VAL A 385 -43.26 -61.80 41.62
CA VAL A 385 -44.54 -61.59 40.93
C VAL A 385 -45.37 -60.51 41.62
N LYS A 386 -45.38 -60.47 42.96
CA LYS A 386 -46.05 -59.42 43.77
C LYS A 386 -45.51 -58.04 43.41
N ALA A 387 -44.19 -57.86 43.46
CA ALA A 387 -43.52 -56.61 43.13
C ALA A 387 -43.82 -56.12 41.72
N PHE A 388 -43.89 -57.01 40.72
CA PHE A 388 -44.26 -56.68 39.34
C PHE A 388 -45.74 -56.30 39.18
N MET A 389 -46.64 -56.88 39.98
CA MET A 389 -48.08 -56.58 39.95
C MET A 389 -48.47 -55.32 40.73
N THR A 390 -47.67 -54.91 41.72
CA THR A 390 -47.90 -53.72 42.55
C THR A 390 -46.95 -52.55 42.27
N TYR A 391 -46.13 -52.62 41.21
CA TYR A 391 -45.14 -51.58 40.92
C TYR A 391 -45.78 -50.23 40.51
N PRO A 392 -45.41 -49.08 41.12
CA PRO A 392 -46.13 -47.82 40.94
C PRO A 392 -46.31 -47.33 39.50
N SER A 393 -45.28 -47.44 38.64
CA SER A 393 -45.35 -46.96 37.25
C SER A 393 -46.10 -47.90 36.30
N ARG A 394 -46.63 -49.04 36.78
CA ARG A 394 -47.41 -49.96 35.95
C ARG A 394 -48.87 -49.48 35.82
N PRO A 395 -49.43 -49.32 34.60
CA PRO A 395 -50.83 -48.92 34.43
C PRO A 395 -51.81 -49.88 35.12
N GLY A 396 -52.50 -49.39 36.15
CA GLY A 396 -53.44 -50.20 36.94
C GLY A 396 -52.79 -51.13 37.98
N ALA A 397 -51.57 -50.84 38.43
CA ALA A 397 -50.88 -51.52 39.52
C ALA A 397 -51.79 -51.80 40.74
N GLY A 398 -51.66 -52.99 41.33
CA GLY A 398 -52.48 -53.43 42.48
C GLY A 398 -53.98 -53.58 42.21
N SER A 399 -54.50 -53.25 41.02
CA SER A 399 -55.94 -53.34 40.75
C SER A 399 -56.39 -54.80 40.53
N LYS A 400 -57.51 -55.18 41.16
CA LYS A 400 -58.14 -56.50 40.96
C LYS A 400 -58.47 -56.77 39.48
N LYS A 401 -58.69 -55.71 38.68
CA LYS A 401 -58.94 -55.81 37.23
C LYS A 401 -57.69 -56.28 36.47
N LEU A 402 -56.52 -55.72 36.78
CA LEU A 402 -55.24 -56.14 36.19
C LEU A 402 -54.94 -57.59 36.56
N LEU A 403 -54.98 -57.94 37.86
CA LEU A 403 -54.76 -59.30 38.34
C LEU A 403 -55.71 -60.32 37.70
N ARG A 404 -57.01 -60.02 37.60
CA ARG A 404 -57.98 -60.90 36.92
C ARG A 404 -57.63 -61.11 35.44
N SER A 405 -57.12 -60.09 34.75
CA SER A 405 -56.69 -60.24 33.34
C SER A 405 -55.44 -61.10 33.21
N GLU A 406 -54.51 -61.02 34.17
CA GLU A 406 -53.30 -61.85 34.18
C GLU A 406 -53.61 -63.30 34.56
N ILE A 407 -54.48 -63.56 35.55
CA ILE A 407 -54.96 -64.91 35.86
C ILE A 407 -55.59 -65.58 34.63
N LEU A 408 -56.39 -64.84 33.85
CA LEU A 408 -56.99 -65.33 32.60
C LEU A 408 -55.99 -65.54 31.45
N ARG A 409 -54.82 -64.89 31.51
CA ARG A 409 -53.72 -65.00 30.54
C ARG A 409 -52.78 -66.17 30.87
N TRP A 410 -52.52 -66.40 32.15
CA TRP A 410 -51.69 -67.48 32.69
C TRP A 410 -52.45 -68.76 33.05
N HIS A 411 -53.77 -68.80 32.83
CA HIS A 411 -54.60 -69.99 33.14
C HIS A 411 -54.10 -71.23 32.38
N PRO A 412 -53.81 -72.37 33.06
CA PRO A 412 -53.05 -73.47 32.49
C PRO A 412 -53.68 -74.07 31.23
N ASP A 413 -55.01 -74.25 31.21
CA ASP A 413 -55.73 -74.71 30.00
C ASP A 413 -55.45 -73.84 28.77
N LYS A 414 -55.52 -72.51 28.89
CA LYS A 414 -55.24 -71.62 27.75
C LYS A 414 -53.76 -71.59 27.42
N PHE A 415 -52.91 -71.53 28.44
CA PHE A 415 -51.47 -71.43 28.28
C PHE A 415 -50.88 -72.67 27.59
N ASN A 416 -51.29 -73.86 28.04
CA ASN A 416 -50.86 -75.15 27.50
C ASN A 416 -51.40 -75.41 26.08
N ASN A 417 -52.60 -74.94 25.75
CA ASN A 417 -53.16 -75.07 24.40
C ASN A 417 -52.61 -74.04 23.39
N THR A 418 -52.15 -72.86 23.83
CA THR A 418 -51.75 -71.76 22.91
C THR A 418 -50.25 -71.46 22.87
N THR A 419 -49.57 -71.57 24.00
CA THR A 419 -48.20 -71.05 24.18
C THR A 419 -47.18 -72.19 24.20
N ILE A 420 -47.41 -73.22 25.01
CA ILE A 420 -46.51 -74.39 25.10
C ILE A 420 -46.17 -75.04 23.74
N PRO A 421 -47.11 -75.23 22.78
CA PRO A 421 -46.80 -75.85 21.49
C PRO A 421 -45.89 -75.00 20.59
N ARG A 422 -45.61 -73.75 20.97
CA ARG A 422 -44.71 -72.81 20.27
C ARG A 422 -43.34 -72.72 20.94
N VAL A 423 -43.19 -73.29 22.14
CA VAL A 423 -41.94 -73.33 22.91
C VAL A 423 -41.07 -74.49 22.40
N ILE A 424 -39.76 -74.27 22.39
CA ILE A 424 -38.73 -75.28 22.07
C ILE A 424 -38.95 -76.54 22.94
N PRO A 425 -39.04 -77.76 22.39
CA PRO A 425 -39.42 -78.97 23.13
C PRO A 425 -38.66 -79.19 24.44
N GLU A 426 -37.35 -78.94 24.42
CA GLU A 426 -36.42 -79.03 25.55
C GLU A 426 -36.82 -78.12 26.74
N HIS A 427 -37.54 -77.04 26.48
CA HIS A 427 -37.99 -76.07 27.48
C HIS A 427 -39.48 -76.18 27.83
N GLN A 428 -40.29 -76.98 27.11
CA GLN A 428 -41.75 -77.04 27.31
C GLN A 428 -42.14 -77.42 28.74
N VAL A 429 -41.45 -78.40 29.36
CA VAL A 429 -41.71 -78.83 30.74
C VAL A 429 -41.44 -77.70 31.73
N ALA A 430 -40.28 -77.03 31.59
CA ALA A 430 -39.88 -75.93 32.47
C ALA A 430 -40.78 -74.69 32.31
N VAL A 431 -41.21 -74.36 31.09
CA VAL A 431 -42.16 -73.26 30.83
C VAL A 431 -43.55 -73.59 31.38
N ALA A 432 -44.01 -74.85 31.31
CA ALA A 432 -45.28 -75.27 31.88
C ALA A 432 -45.27 -75.18 33.41
N GLU A 433 -44.25 -75.73 34.09
CA GLU A 433 -44.07 -75.64 35.54
C GLU A 433 -44.02 -74.17 36.01
N ALA A 434 -43.23 -73.35 35.33
CA ALA A 434 -43.12 -71.92 35.60
C ALA A 434 -44.45 -71.16 35.43
N ALA A 435 -45.23 -71.46 34.39
CA ALA A 435 -46.55 -70.87 34.19
C ALA A 435 -47.55 -71.28 35.28
N ASP A 436 -47.50 -72.55 35.71
CA ASP A 436 -48.30 -73.08 36.80
C ASP A 436 -47.99 -72.39 38.15
N LEU A 437 -46.72 -72.09 38.42
CA LEU A 437 -46.30 -71.29 39.58
C LEU A 437 -46.83 -69.85 39.49
N VAL A 438 -46.69 -69.18 38.34
CA VAL A 438 -47.25 -67.84 38.12
C VAL A 438 -48.77 -67.83 38.34
N ALA A 439 -49.50 -68.80 37.80
CA ALA A 439 -50.96 -68.89 37.97
C ALA A 439 -51.36 -69.05 39.46
N LYS A 440 -50.63 -69.87 40.23
CA LYS A 440 -50.81 -70.03 41.68
C LYS A 440 -50.57 -68.73 42.43
N PHE A 441 -49.43 -68.06 42.18
CA PHE A 441 -49.09 -66.80 42.84
C PHE A 441 -50.05 -65.65 42.49
N LEU A 442 -50.50 -65.53 41.24
CA LEU A 442 -51.50 -64.53 40.84
C LEU A 442 -52.86 -64.79 41.51
N THR A 443 -53.26 -66.06 41.65
CA THR A 443 -54.50 -66.42 42.35
C THR A 443 -54.41 -66.09 43.84
N GLN A 444 -53.27 -66.35 44.49
CA GLN A 444 -53.02 -65.93 45.87
C GLN A 444 -53.06 -64.40 46.00
N LEU A 445 -52.37 -63.65 45.14
CA LEU A 445 -52.40 -62.18 45.12
C LEU A 445 -53.83 -61.61 44.98
N PHE A 446 -54.68 -62.26 44.18
CA PHE A 446 -56.08 -61.87 44.02
C PHE A 446 -56.97 -62.22 45.22
N SER A 447 -56.48 -63.04 46.16
CA SER A 447 -57.14 -63.30 47.45
C SER A 447 -56.64 -62.40 48.60
N GLU A 448 -55.44 -61.84 48.48
CA GLU A 448 -54.87 -60.88 49.46
C GLU A 448 -55.35 -59.42 49.24
N LEU A 449 -55.91 -59.12 48.06
CA LEU A 449 -56.37 -57.79 47.63
C LEU A 449 -57.89 -57.74 47.49
#